data_AF-A0AAV3Q5P2-F1
#
_entry.id   AF-A0AAV3Q5P2-F1
#
_cell.length_a   1.000
_cell.length_b   1.000
_cell.length_c   1.000
_cell.angle_alpha   90.00
_cell.angle_beta   90.00
_cell.angle_gamma   90.00
#
_symmetry.space_group_name_H-M   'P 1'
#
loop_
_entity.id
_entity.type
_entity.pdbx_description
1 polymer ?
#
loop_
_entity_poly.entity_id
_entity_poly.type
_entity_poly.pdbx_seq_one_letter_code
_entity_poly.pdbx_strand_id
1 'polypeptide(L)'
;MASKSTWTYEQNKRFEDALAILVGNKDVPIVTTDGWEKIAKAVGEGKTVEDVRRHYKALEEDIVLIESGAVPLPKYNKLGNKNGGSANRGKSTYRS
;
A
#
# COMPACT_ATOMS: atom_id res chain seq x y z
N MET A 1 -0.08 -9.98 26.50
CA MET A 1 -0.72 -9.39 25.31
C MET A 1 0.39 -8.96 24.37
N ALA A 2 0.49 -9.55 23.18
CA ALA A 2 1.48 -9.11 22.19
C ALA A 2 1.11 -7.69 21.75
N SER A 3 1.86 -6.70 22.21
CA SER A 3 1.81 -5.33 21.72
C SER A 3 1.99 -5.39 20.20
N LYS A 4 0.93 -5.07 19.46
CA LYS A 4 1.03 -4.83 18.02
C LYS A 4 1.97 -3.63 17.87
N SER A 5 3.21 -3.88 17.54
CA SER A 5 4.24 -2.87 17.31
C SER A 5 3.80 -1.98 16.14
N THR A 6 3.07 -0.89 16.40
CA THR A 6 2.65 0.06 15.37
C THR A 6 3.89 0.56 14.62
N TRP A 7 3.91 0.41 13.31
CA TRP A 7 4.97 0.94 12.46
C TRP A 7 4.66 2.40 12.15
N THR A 8 5.58 3.29 12.50
CA THR A 8 5.47 4.68 12.06
C THR A 8 5.81 4.79 10.58
N TYR A 9 5.38 5.87 9.94
CA TYR A 9 5.74 6.16 8.55
C TYR A 9 7.27 6.15 8.34
N GLU A 10 8.01 6.74 9.28
CA GLU A 10 9.47 6.79 9.19
C GLU A 10 10.12 5.41 9.36
N GLN A 11 9.63 4.58 10.28
CA GLN A 11 10.10 3.20 10.44
C GLN A 11 9.81 2.37 9.17
N ASN A 12 8.62 2.52 8.59
CA ASN A 12 8.26 1.84 7.36
C ASN A 12 9.15 2.26 6.19
N LYS A 13 9.40 3.56 6.04
CA LYS A 13 10.29 4.07 5.00
C LYS A 13 11.71 3.51 5.14
N ARG A 14 12.27 3.50 6.35
CA ARG A 14 13.61 2.92 6.60
C ARG A 14 13.67 1.41 6.32
N PHE A 15 12.58 0.71 6.61
CA PHE A 15 12.44 -0.71 6.30
C PHE A 15 12.44 -0.96 4.78
N GLU A 16 11.65 -0.21 4.01
CA GLU A 16 11.62 -0.30 2.55
C GLU A 16 12.97 0.06 1.91
N ASP A 17 13.61 1.15 2.37
CA ASP A 17 14.94 1.56 1.92
C ASP A 17 15.99 0.45 2.19
N ALA A 18 15.93 -0.19 3.37
CA ALA A 18 16.83 -1.29 3.73
C ALA A 18 16.56 -2.56 2.90
N LEU A 19 15.30 -2.88 2.62
CA LEU A 19 14.92 -3.97 1.73
C LEU A 19 15.47 -3.76 0.32
N ALA A 20 15.32 -2.56 -0.23
CA ALA A 20 15.78 -2.24 -1.58
C ALA A 20 17.31 -2.42 -1.73
N ILE A 21 18.08 -2.00 -0.72
CA ILE A 21 19.54 -2.16 -0.69
C ILE A 21 19.93 -3.64 -0.63
N LEU A 22 19.24 -4.43 0.21
CA LEU A 22 19.54 -5.85 0.36
C LEU A 22 19.12 -6.68 -0.85
N VAL A 23 17.93 -6.46 -1.41
CA VAL A 23 17.46 -7.14 -2.62
C VAL A 23 18.28 -6.73 -3.85
N GLY A 24 18.76 -5.49 -3.89
CA GLY A 24 19.70 -5.03 -4.92
C GLY A 24 21.09 -5.69 -4.84
N ASN A 25 21.45 -6.25 -3.68
CA ASN A 25 22.72 -6.94 -3.46
C ASN A 25 22.55 -8.44 -3.70
N LYS A 26 22.92 -8.90 -4.90
CA LYS A 26 22.79 -10.30 -5.33
C LYS A 26 23.62 -11.29 -4.51
N ASP A 27 24.60 -10.80 -3.76
CA ASP A 27 25.50 -11.60 -2.93
C ASP A 27 24.96 -11.83 -1.50
N VAL A 28 23.86 -11.16 -1.11
CA VAL A 28 23.26 -11.29 0.22
C VAL A 28 21.81 -11.79 0.09
N PRO A 29 21.51 -13.06 0.42
CA PRO A 29 20.14 -13.53 0.40
C PRO A 29 19.36 -12.90 1.56
N ILE A 30 18.30 -12.16 1.24
CA ILE A 30 17.40 -11.50 2.21
C ILE A 30 16.82 -12.47 3.25
N VAL A 31 16.63 -13.73 2.86
CA VAL A 31 16.05 -14.80 3.69
C VAL A 31 17.03 -15.39 4.70
N THR A 32 18.27 -14.89 4.77
CA THR A 32 19.24 -15.29 5.80
C THR A 32 19.06 -14.50 7.09
N THR A 33 19.40 -15.12 8.22
CA THR A 33 19.37 -14.49 9.55
C THR A 33 20.13 -13.15 9.56
N ASP A 34 21.29 -13.10 8.89
CA ASP A 34 22.13 -11.91 8.76
C ASP A 34 21.44 -10.76 8.00
N GLY A 35 20.65 -11.06 6.97
CA GLY A 35 19.85 -10.08 6.25
C GLY A 35 18.81 -9.40 7.15
N TRP A 36 18.09 -10.19 7.95
CA TRP A 36 17.08 -9.64 8.86
C TRP A 36 17.68 -8.80 10.00
N GLU A 37 18.84 -9.20 10.52
CA GLU A 37 19.57 -8.43 11.53
C GLU A 37 20.02 -7.06 10.99
N LYS A 38 20.49 -7.02 9.74
CA LYS A 38 20.84 -5.76 9.05
C LYS A 38 19.62 -4.85 8.89
N ILE A 39 18.46 -5.39 8.51
CA ILE A 39 17.22 -4.60 8.38
C ILE A 39 16.77 -4.08 9.74
N ALA A 40 16.73 -4.93 10.78
CA ALA A 40 16.34 -4.50 12.12
C ALA A 40 17.24 -3.37 12.65
N LYS A 41 18.55 -3.48 12.41
CA LYS A 41 19.52 -2.44 12.76
C LYS A 41 19.31 -1.15 11.96
N ALA A 42 18.96 -1.24 10.67
CA ALA A 42 18.73 -0.09 9.81
C ALA A 42 17.43 0.66 10.15
N VAL A 43 16.36 -0.07 10.51
CA VAL A 43 15.10 0.51 10.98
C VAL A 43 15.30 1.25 12.30
N GLY A 44 16.09 0.67 13.21
CA GLY A 44 16.37 1.25 14.52
C GLY A 44 15.22 1.07 15.52
N GLU A 45 15.32 1.80 16.64
CA GLU A 45 14.35 1.94 17.75
C GLU A 45 13.31 0.82 17.91
N GLY A 46 13.62 -0.16 18.77
CA GLY A 46 12.62 -1.06 19.36
C GLY A 46 11.98 -2.07 18.40
N LYS A 47 12.40 -2.15 17.14
CA LYS A 47 11.99 -3.22 16.22
C LYS A 47 12.97 -4.39 16.29
N THR A 48 12.45 -5.55 16.66
CA THR A 48 13.22 -6.78 16.67
C THR A 48 13.26 -7.41 15.28
N VAL A 49 14.18 -8.37 15.09
CA VAL A 49 14.22 -9.23 13.90
C VAL A 49 12.87 -9.94 13.65
N GLU A 50 12.12 -10.26 14.72
CA GLU A 50 10.79 -10.84 14.60
C GLU A 50 9.73 -9.83 14.12
N ASP A 51 9.77 -8.59 14.59
CA ASP A 51 8.89 -7.52 14.10
C ASP A 51 9.11 -7.26 12.61
N VAL A 52 10.38 -7.24 12.17
CA VAL A 52 10.76 -7.03 10.77
C VAL A 52 10.27 -8.19 9.89
N ARG A 53 10.46 -9.45 10.31
CA ARG A 53 9.98 -10.62 9.56
C ARG A 53 8.46 -10.63 9.45
N ARG A 54 7.76 -10.27 10.53
CA ARG A 54 6.30 -10.19 10.54
C ARG A 54 5.79 -9.07 9.63
N HIS A 55 6.46 -7.93 9.60
CA HIS A 55 6.12 -6.81 8.72
C HIS A 55 6.36 -7.14 7.25
N TYR A 56 7.46 -7.84 6.94
CA TYR A 56 7.74 -8.35 5.60
C TYR A 56 6.65 -9.32 5.13
N LYS A 57 6.24 -10.27 5.96
CA LYS A 57 5.16 -11.21 5.61
C LYS A 57 3.85 -10.47 5.29
N ALA A 58 3.50 -9.44 6.06
CA ALA A 58 2.32 -8.63 5.79
C ALA A 58 2.43 -7.90 4.44
N LEU A 59 3.61 -7.39 4.10
CA LEU A 59 3.88 -6.78 2.79
C LEU A 59 3.74 -7.80 1.64
N GLU A 60 4.24 -9.03 1.81
CA GLU A 60 4.05 -10.10 0.83
C GLU A 60 2.57 -10.46 0.66
N GLU A 61 1.83 -10.58 1.77
CA GLU A 61 0.39 -10.86 1.75
C GLU A 61 -0.38 -9.75 1.01
N ASP A 62 -0.04 -8.48 1.22
CA ASP A 62 -0.63 -7.35 0.51
C ASP A 62 -0.32 -7.38 -0.99
N ILE A 63 0.94 -7.67 -1.37
CA ILE A 63 1.34 -7.81 -2.79
C ILE A 63 0.54 -8.94 -3.46
N VAL A 64 0.47 -10.11 -2.81
CA VAL A 64 -0.30 -11.25 -3.33
C VAL A 64 -1.78 -10.90 -3.45
N LEU A 65 -2.35 -10.14 -2.52
CA LEU A 65 -3.74 -9.68 -2.60
C LEU A 65 -3.96 -8.72 -3.78
N ILE A 66 -3.00 -7.84 -4.06
CA ILE A 66 -3.02 -6.92 -5.21
C ILE A 66 -2.87 -7.69 -6.54
N GLU A 67 -1.88 -8.59 -6.64
CA GLU A 67 -1.57 -9.35 -7.86
C GLU A 67 -2.63 -10.40 -8.19
N SER A 68 -3.29 -10.98 -7.19
CA SER A 68 -4.43 -11.89 -7.40
C SER A 68 -5.70 -11.18 -7.89
N GLY A 69 -5.68 -9.84 -8.01
CA GLY A 69 -6.86 -9.05 -8.38
C GLY A 69 -7.98 -9.10 -7.32
N ALA A 70 -7.66 -9.55 -6.10
CA ALA A 70 -8.61 -9.73 -5.01
C ALA A 70 -8.87 -8.43 -4.22
N VAL A 71 -8.15 -7.34 -4.53
CA VAL A 71 -8.52 -6.00 -4.06
C VAL A 71 -9.62 -5.46 -4.97
N PRO A 72 -10.89 -5.34 -4.51
CA PRO A 72 -11.88 -4.61 -5.27
C PRO A 72 -11.35 -3.19 -5.45
N LEU A 73 -11.14 -2.80 -6.71
CA LEU A 73 -10.74 -1.43 -7.04
C LEU A 73 -11.71 -0.47 -6.33
N PRO A 74 -11.20 0.57 -5.64
CA PRO A 74 -12.07 1.59 -5.06
C PRO A 74 -13.05 2.07 -6.12
N LYS A 75 -14.34 2.13 -5.78
CA LYS A 75 -15.33 2.78 -6.65
C LYS A 75 -14.97 4.25 -6.71
N TYR A 76 -14.15 4.63 -7.68
CA TYR A 76 -13.96 6.02 -8.05
C TYR A 76 -15.30 6.50 -8.60
N ASN A 77 -16.13 7.03 -7.71
CA ASN A 77 -17.31 7.76 -8.12
C ASN A 77 -16.82 8.85 -9.07
N LYS A 78 -17.16 8.75 -10.35
CA LYS A 78 -16.99 9.85 -11.31
C LYS A 78 -17.54 11.09 -10.62
N LEU A 79 -16.66 12.05 -10.34
CA LEU A 79 -17.05 13.37 -9.87
C LEU A 79 -18.16 13.86 -10.82
N GLY A 80 -19.35 13.99 -10.25
CA GLY A 80 -20.57 14.11 -11.00
C GLY A 80 -20.60 15.37 -11.84
N ASN A 81 -20.94 15.23 -13.12
CA ASN A 81 -21.55 16.34 -13.84
C ASN A 81 -23.03 16.39 -13.45
N LYS A 82 -23.31 16.90 -12.24
CA LYS A 82 -24.66 17.32 -11.85
C LYS A 82 -24.83 18.77 -12.28
N ASN A 83 -25.27 18.99 -13.51
CA ASN A 83 -25.91 20.25 -13.87
C ASN A 83 -27.40 20.00 -14.02
N GLY A 84 -28.10 20.20 -12.90
CA GLY A 84 -29.53 20.36 -12.88
C GLY A 84 -29.92 21.64 -13.63
N GLY A 85 -30.95 21.52 -14.46
CA GLY A 85 -31.56 22.62 -15.18
C GLY A 85 -32.92 22.20 -15.69
N SER A 86 -33.84 21.90 -14.77
CA SER A 86 -35.26 21.81 -15.10
C SER A 86 -35.77 23.22 -15.37
N ALA A 87 -36.13 23.53 -16.61
CA ALA A 87 -36.97 24.67 -16.94
C ALA A 87 -37.84 24.33 -18.16
N ASN A 88 -39.06 23.94 -17.84
CA ASN A 88 -40.22 23.81 -18.71
C ASN A 88 -40.46 25.09 -19.53
N ARG A 89 -40.68 24.99 -20.85
CA ARG A 89 -41.52 25.94 -21.61
C ARG A 89 -41.88 25.41 -23.00
N GLY A 90 -43.18 25.17 -23.20
CA GLY A 90 -43.92 25.71 -24.34
C GLY A 90 -43.91 24.94 -25.65
N LYS A 91 -45.05 24.33 -25.96
CA LYS A 91 -45.47 23.92 -27.31
C LYS A 91 -45.30 25.09 -28.31
N SER A 92 -44.75 24.83 -29.50
CA SER A 92 -45.15 25.55 -30.71
C SER A 92 -44.81 24.74 -31.95
N THR A 93 -45.87 24.42 -32.68
CA THR A 93 -45.89 23.78 -34.00
C THR A 93 -45.41 24.75 -35.06
N TYR A 94 -44.50 24.35 -35.95
CA TYR A 94 -44.63 24.64 -37.39
C TYR A 94 -44.15 23.42 -38.17
N ARG A 95 -44.91 23.16 -39.23
CA ARG A 95 -44.97 21.99 -40.10
C ARG A 95 -44.61 22.48 -41.50
N SER A 96 -44.12 21.54 -42.31
CA SER A 96 -43.74 21.62 -43.74
C SER A 96 -42.32 22.12 -44.02
#